data_AF-A0A2T8IHE7-F1
#
_entry.id   AF-A0A2T8IHE7-F1
#
_cell.length_a   1.000
_cell.length_b   1.000
_cell.length_c   1.000
_cell.angle_alpha   90.00
_cell.angle_beta   90.00
_cell.angle_gamma   90.00
#
_symmetry.space_group_name_H-M   'P 1'
#
loop_
_entity.id
_entity.type
_entity.pdbx_description
1 polymer ?
#
loop_
_entity_poly.entity_id
_entity_poly.type
_entity_poly.pdbx_seq_one_letter_code
_entity_poly.pdbx_strand_id
1 'polypeptide(L)'
;MELKLQGGAAGYGVSMVGTCNGLLCLYRCHGDVVVVNPVTGEKIAVPLPPKTSGVLTPAAAYSFAYHPATVLYKIVHVPCHAGGGPFDAVNVLTLGDGSWREVPVPVGTSCRLSFGLVSVDGATYWVSNDAHSVMRSTSRTSASQSSRSCRCAEGWGWTSLGI
;
A
#
# COMPACT_ATOMS: atom_id res chain seq x y z
N MET A 1 1.96 -6.20 27.80
CA MET A 1 1.33 -7.19 26.90
C MET A 1 2.32 -7.48 25.80
N GLU A 2 2.93 -8.68 25.78
CA GLU A 2 3.75 -9.10 24.64
C GLU A 2 2.83 -9.66 23.55
N LEU A 3 2.96 -9.15 22.32
CA LEU A 3 2.43 -9.84 21.15
C LEU A 3 3.29 -11.09 20.93
N LYS A 4 2.90 -12.19 21.56
CA LYS A 4 3.52 -13.49 21.36
C LYS A 4 3.13 -13.98 19.96
N LEU A 5 3.95 -13.67 18.96
CA LEU A 5 3.89 -14.33 17.65
C LEU A 5 4.33 -15.78 17.86
N GLN A 6 3.40 -16.65 18.25
CA GLN A 6 3.69 -18.09 18.32
C GLN A 6 3.81 -18.63 16.90
N GLY A 7 5.06 -18.87 16.48
CA GLY A 7 5.37 -19.82 15.42
C GLY A 7 5.13 -21.23 15.95
N GLY A 8 3.89 -21.72 15.80
CA GLY A 8 3.50 -23.10 16.10
C GLY A 8 3.17 -23.83 14.80
N ALA A 9 3.74 -25.02 14.63
CA ALA A 9 3.79 -25.80 13.38
C ALA A 9 2.43 -25.97 12.67
N ALA A 10 2.47 -25.88 11.33
CA ALA A 10 1.37 -25.86 10.34
C ALA A 10 0.55 -24.56 10.20
N GLY A 11 1.08 -23.41 10.64
CA GLY A 11 0.32 -22.17 10.78
C GLY A 11 0.16 -21.32 9.51
N TYR A 12 -1.09 -21.08 9.12
CA TYR A 12 -1.53 -20.03 8.19
C TYR A 12 -0.81 -18.69 8.49
N GLY A 13 0.10 -18.28 7.59
CA GLY A 13 0.99 -17.14 7.78
C GLY A 13 0.26 -15.79 7.88
N VAL A 14 0.68 -14.98 8.86
CA VAL A 14 0.38 -13.54 8.91
C VAL A 14 1.56 -12.81 8.30
N SER A 15 1.29 -11.88 7.39
CA SER A 15 2.28 -10.98 6.80
C SER A 15 2.01 -9.54 7.23
N MET A 16 3.07 -8.74 7.37
CA MET A 16 2.96 -7.33 7.69
C MET A 16 2.80 -6.52 6.41
N VAL A 17 1.75 -5.70 6.33
CA VAL A 17 1.56 -4.71 5.25
C VAL A 17 2.41 -3.47 5.54
N GLY A 18 2.40 -3.01 6.79
CA GLY A 18 3.15 -1.84 7.21
C GLY A 18 2.80 -1.39 8.62
N THR A 19 3.47 -0.34 9.07
CA THR A 19 3.25 0.28 10.37
C THR A 19 3.10 1.79 10.22
N CYS A 20 2.24 2.41 11.03
CA CYS A 20 2.06 3.87 11.02
C CYS A 20 1.56 4.33 12.38
N ASN A 21 2.23 5.31 12.99
CA ASN A 21 1.88 5.89 14.30
C ASN A 21 1.65 4.85 15.41
N GLY A 22 2.45 3.78 15.42
CA GLY A 22 2.31 2.69 16.38
C GLY A 22 1.21 1.66 16.07
N LEU A 23 0.42 1.86 15.02
CA LEU A 23 -0.53 0.86 14.53
C LEU A 23 0.14 -0.11 13.57
N LEU A 24 -0.26 -1.39 13.63
CA LEU A 24 0.19 -2.45 12.75
C LEU A 24 -0.92 -2.79 11.74
N CYS A 25 -0.62 -2.78 10.45
CA CYS A 25 -1.51 -3.32 9.43
C CYS A 25 -1.01 -4.70 9.01
N LEU A 26 -1.84 -5.72 9.24
CA LEU A 26 -1.50 -7.12 9.04
C LEU A 26 -2.43 -7.74 8.00
N TYR A 27 -1.83 -8.52 7.11
CA TYR A 27 -2.51 -9.35 6.13
C TYR A 27 -2.49 -10.80 6.61
N ARG A 28 -3.65 -11.44 6.71
CA ARG A 28 -3.77 -12.85 7.09
C ARG A 28 -4.05 -13.70 5.85
N CYS A 29 -3.78 -14.99 5.96
CA CYS A 29 -4.25 -15.96 4.97
C CYS A 29 -5.75 -15.75 4.69
N HIS A 30 -6.16 -15.90 3.43
CA HIS A 30 -7.52 -15.67 2.91
C HIS A 30 -7.89 -14.23 2.51
N GLY A 31 -6.96 -13.28 2.58
CA GLY A 31 -7.21 -11.90 2.10
C GLY A 31 -7.63 -10.93 3.20
N ASP A 32 -7.80 -11.42 4.42
CA ASP A 32 -8.22 -10.59 5.55
C ASP A 32 -7.13 -9.60 5.94
N VAL A 33 -7.49 -8.31 5.95
CA VAL A 33 -6.62 -7.26 6.48
C VAL A 33 -7.14 -6.82 7.85
N VAL A 34 -6.25 -6.68 8.81
CA VAL A 34 -6.56 -6.16 10.15
C VAL A 34 -5.59 -5.05 10.52
N VAL A 35 -6.12 -3.98 11.10
CA VAL A 35 -5.31 -2.96 11.76
C VAL A 35 -5.38 -3.18 13.26
N VAL A 36 -4.22 -3.24 13.91
CA VAL A 36 -4.09 -3.56 15.33
C VAL A 36 -3.36 -2.42 16.03
N ASN A 37 -3.90 -1.99 17.17
CA ASN A 37 -3.15 -1.21 18.14
C ASN A 37 -2.48 -2.18 19.13
N PRO A 38 -1.16 -2.39 19.07
CA PRO A 38 -0.48 -3.34 19.94
C PRO A 38 -0.46 -2.90 21.42
N VAL A 39 -0.63 -1.60 21.70
CA VAL A 39 -0.62 -1.05 23.06
C VAL A 39 -1.95 -1.27 23.76
N THR A 40 -3.06 -0.99 23.08
CA THR A 40 -4.42 -1.16 23.65
C THR A 40 -5.00 -2.55 23.40
N GLY A 41 -4.49 -3.29 22.43
CA GLY A 41 -5.03 -4.58 21.98
C GLY A 41 -6.25 -4.46 21.06
N GLU A 42 -6.69 -3.23 20.74
CA GLU A 42 -7.80 -2.98 19.83
C GLU A 42 -7.49 -3.43 18.40
N LYS A 43 -8.51 -3.92 17.70
CA LYS A 43 -8.39 -4.47 16.35
C LYS A 43 -9.55 -4.00 15.49
N ILE A 44 -9.24 -3.56 14.28
CA ILE A 44 -10.21 -3.17 13.26
C ILE A 44 -10.05 -4.12 12.08
N ALA A 45 -11.10 -4.92 11.82
CA ALA A 45 -11.16 -5.74 10.62
C ALA A 45 -11.49 -4.85 9.42
N VAL A 46 -10.73 -5.05 8.33
CA VAL A 46 -10.91 -4.31 7.08
C VAL A 46 -11.68 -5.22 6.12
N PRO A 47 -12.75 -4.74 5.47
CA PRO A 47 -13.47 -5.53 4.50
C PRO A 47 -12.56 -5.89 3.31
N LEU A 48 -12.89 -6.96 2.61
CA LEU A 48 -12.16 -7.33 1.39
C LEU A 48 -12.34 -6.27 0.28
N PRO A 49 -11.29 -5.97 -0.50
CA PRO A 49 -11.41 -5.05 -1.62
C PRO A 49 -12.32 -5.61 -2.73
N PRO A 50 -13.01 -4.74 -3.50
CA PRO A 50 -13.78 -5.16 -4.66
C PRO A 50 -12.91 -5.91 -5.69
N LYS A 51 -13.51 -6.89 -6.38
CA LYS A 51 -12.93 -7.66 -7.50
C LYS A 51 -11.75 -8.61 -7.17
N THR A 52 -11.60 -9.08 -5.93
CA THR A 52 -10.76 -10.27 -5.65
C THR A 52 -11.49 -11.55 -6.07
N SER A 53 -11.64 -11.78 -7.38
CA SER A 53 -12.20 -13.00 -7.93
C SER A 53 -11.20 -14.15 -7.75
N GLY A 54 -11.28 -14.85 -6.62
CA GLY A 54 -10.65 -16.16 -6.36
C GLY A 54 -9.13 -16.19 -6.20
N VAL A 55 -8.42 -15.11 -6.53
CA VAL A 55 -6.95 -15.03 -6.39
C VAL A 55 -6.59 -14.25 -5.14
N LEU A 56 -5.88 -14.89 -4.22
CA LEU A 56 -5.32 -14.23 -3.04
C LEU A 56 -4.24 -13.23 -3.47
N THR A 57 -4.43 -11.95 -3.17
CA THR A 57 -3.42 -10.92 -3.44
C THR A 57 -2.33 -10.92 -2.37
N PRO A 58 -1.04 -10.87 -2.72
CA PRO A 58 0.03 -10.81 -1.72
C PRO A 58 -0.10 -9.57 -0.82
N ALA A 59 0.40 -9.66 0.42
CA ALA A 59 0.47 -8.50 1.33
C ALA A 59 1.23 -7.30 0.71
N ALA A 60 2.18 -7.57 -0.18
CA ALA A 60 2.92 -6.56 -0.95
C ALA A 60 2.05 -5.75 -1.92
N ALA A 61 0.80 -6.15 -2.17
CA ALA A 61 -0.20 -5.44 -2.96
C ALA A 61 -0.99 -4.41 -2.13
N TYR A 62 -0.69 -4.31 -0.83
CA TYR A 62 -1.29 -3.34 0.08
C TYR A 62 -0.27 -2.30 0.55
N SER A 63 -0.77 -1.12 0.89
CA SER A 63 -0.04 -0.09 1.63
C SER A 63 -0.92 0.49 2.72
N PHE A 64 -0.32 0.86 3.86
CA PHE A 64 -0.98 1.46 5.01
C PHE A 64 -0.29 2.76 5.39
N ALA A 65 -1.06 3.86 5.45
CA ALA A 65 -0.51 5.16 5.85
C ALA A 65 -1.55 6.07 6.48
N TYR A 66 -1.03 6.98 7.30
CA TYR A 66 -1.76 8.13 7.81
C TYR A 66 -1.69 9.29 6.83
N HIS A 67 -2.82 9.95 6.58
CA HIS A 67 -2.89 11.12 5.72
C HIS A 67 -3.02 12.39 6.57
N PRO A 68 -1.95 13.20 6.76
CA PRO A 68 -1.92 14.29 7.72
C PRO A 68 -3.04 15.32 7.54
N ALA A 69 -3.37 15.68 6.30
CA ALA A 69 -4.38 16.71 6.03
C ALA A 69 -5.83 16.23 6.22
N THR A 70 -6.09 14.92 6.20
CA THR A 70 -7.45 14.39 6.47
C THR A 70 -7.54 13.78 7.86
N VAL A 71 -6.42 13.67 8.59
CA VAL A 71 -6.35 13.08 9.93
C VAL A 71 -6.91 11.65 9.97
N LEU A 72 -6.75 10.91 8.88
CA LEU A 72 -7.34 9.58 8.70
C LEU A 72 -6.31 8.60 8.17
N TYR A 73 -6.42 7.36 8.62
CA TYR A 73 -5.65 6.24 8.08
C TYR A 73 -6.29 5.73 6.80
N LYS A 74 -5.44 5.38 5.84
CA LYS A 74 -5.83 4.85 4.55
C LYS A 74 -5.11 3.55 4.28
N ILE A 75 -5.84 2.61 3.69
CA ILE A 75 -5.31 1.38 3.13
C ILE A 75 -5.50 1.47 1.63
N VAL A 76 -4.41 1.27 0.89
CA VAL A 76 -4.44 1.21 -0.57
C VAL A 76 -4.19 -0.23 -0.98
N HIS A 77 -5.05 -0.75 -1.84
CA HIS A 77 -4.88 -2.04 -2.49
C HIS A 77 -4.69 -1.81 -3.99
N VAL A 78 -3.57 -2.24 -4.51
CA VAL A 78 -3.29 -2.24 -5.95
C VAL A 78 -3.67 -3.62 -6.48
N PRO A 79 -4.57 -3.73 -7.49
CA PRO A 79 -5.06 -5.01 -8.01
C PRO A 79 -4.02 -5.71 -8.90
N CYS A 80 -2.84 -5.92 -8.33
CA CYS A 80 -1.66 -6.43 -8.96
C CYS A 80 -1.43 -7.86 -8.46
N HIS A 81 -1.15 -8.77 -9.39
CA HIS A 81 -1.01 -10.20 -9.12
C HIS A 81 0.24 -10.74 -9.85
N ALA A 82 0.78 -11.87 -9.42
CA ALA A 82 1.93 -12.49 -10.10
C ALA A 82 1.55 -12.84 -11.55
N GLY A 83 2.22 -12.21 -12.53
CA GLY A 83 1.90 -12.34 -13.95
C GLY A 83 0.72 -11.48 -14.44
N GLY A 84 0.22 -10.56 -13.61
CA GLY A 84 -0.96 -9.73 -13.91
C GLY A 84 -0.72 -8.67 -14.99
N GLY A 85 -1.76 -8.45 -15.81
CA GLY A 85 -1.83 -7.41 -16.83
C GLY A 85 -2.06 -6.00 -16.25
N PRO A 86 -2.20 -4.99 -17.11
CA PRO A 86 -2.42 -3.62 -16.68
C PRO A 86 -3.77 -3.45 -15.96
N PHE A 87 -3.84 -2.44 -15.10
CA PHE A 87 -5.06 -2.02 -14.39
C PHE A 87 -5.30 -0.52 -14.59
N ASP A 88 -6.56 -0.10 -14.43
CA ASP A 88 -7.04 1.26 -14.66
C ASP A 88 -7.53 1.95 -13.38
N ALA A 89 -7.60 1.22 -12.25
CA ALA A 89 -7.92 1.78 -10.94
C ALA A 89 -7.18 1.07 -9.79
N VAL A 90 -7.04 1.78 -8.68
CA VAL A 90 -6.62 1.21 -7.38
C VAL A 90 -7.75 1.35 -6.37
N ASN A 91 -7.79 0.46 -5.39
CA ASN A 91 -8.79 0.49 -4.33
C ASN A 91 -8.23 1.24 -3.12
N VAL A 92 -8.98 2.19 -2.58
CA VAL A 92 -8.61 2.95 -1.37
C VAL A 92 -9.70 2.80 -0.33
N LEU A 93 -9.34 2.38 0.87
CA LEU A 93 -10.21 2.37 2.04
C LEU A 93 -9.70 3.38 3.06
N THR A 94 -10.61 4.15 3.63
CA THR A 94 -10.32 5.08 4.73
C THR A 94 -10.88 4.46 6.01
N LEU A 95 -10.03 4.29 7.03
CA LEU A 95 -10.49 3.76 8.32
C LEU A 95 -11.48 4.76 8.92
N GLY A 96 -12.70 4.30 9.22
CA GLY A 96 -13.83 5.14 9.63
C GLY A 96 -15.01 5.06 8.67
N ASP A 97 -14.75 5.11 7.35
CA ASP A 97 -15.81 5.08 6.31
C ASP A 97 -16.28 3.64 6.03
N GLY A 98 -15.49 2.64 6.39
CA GLY A 98 -15.84 1.21 6.30
C GLY A 98 -16.00 0.66 4.88
N SER A 99 -15.71 1.43 3.84
CA SER A 99 -15.91 1.03 2.44
C SER A 99 -14.72 1.36 1.56
N TRP A 100 -14.53 0.52 0.53
CA TRP A 100 -13.54 0.74 -0.52
C TRP A 100 -14.10 1.65 -1.61
N ARG A 101 -13.27 2.53 -2.14
CA ARG A 101 -13.53 3.30 -3.35
C ARG A 101 -12.46 3.05 -4.39
N GLU A 102 -12.87 3.01 -5.66
CA GLU A 102 -11.94 2.96 -6.79
C GLU A 102 -11.38 4.38 -7.07
N VAL A 103 -10.08 4.46 -7.27
CA VAL A 103 -9.38 5.67 -7.70
C VAL A 103 -8.72 5.40 -9.04
N PRO A 104 -9.13 6.09 -10.13
CA PRO A 104 -8.56 5.87 -11.45
C PRO A 104 -7.05 6.12 -11.50
N VAL A 105 -6.35 5.34 -12.31
CA VAL A 105 -4.95 5.50 -12.68
C VAL A 105 -4.81 5.53 -14.21
N PRO A 106 -3.70 6.04 -14.76
CA PRO A 106 -3.50 6.05 -16.21
C PRO A 106 -3.64 4.66 -16.84
N VAL A 107 -4.22 4.59 -18.04
CA VAL A 107 -4.33 3.34 -18.81
C VAL A 107 -2.94 2.75 -19.05
N GLY A 108 -2.81 1.43 -18.93
CA GLY A 108 -1.52 0.75 -19.06
C GLY A 108 -0.68 0.74 -17.78
N THR A 109 -1.20 1.26 -16.67
CA THR A 109 -0.53 1.14 -15.36
C THR A 109 -0.33 -0.33 -15.00
N SER A 110 0.88 -0.65 -14.57
CA SER A 110 1.26 -1.97 -14.08
C SER A 110 1.97 -1.85 -12.73
N CYS A 111 2.18 -2.97 -12.05
CA CYS A 111 2.93 -3.00 -10.80
C CYS A 111 3.83 -4.23 -10.72
N ARG A 112 5.01 -4.05 -10.12
CA ARG A 112 5.92 -5.13 -9.78
C ARG A 112 5.99 -5.33 -8.27
N LEU A 113 5.20 -6.27 -7.77
CA LEU A 113 5.03 -6.53 -6.32
C LEU A 113 6.33 -6.86 -5.58
N SER A 114 7.38 -7.32 -6.27
CA SER A 114 8.68 -7.60 -5.62
C SER A 114 9.32 -6.36 -4.99
N PHE A 115 8.93 -5.15 -5.41
CA PHE A 115 9.37 -3.89 -4.80
C PHE A 115 8.41 -3.35 -3.74
N GLY A 116 7.26 -3.99 -3.56
CA GLY A 116 6.22 -3.54 -2.64
C GLY A 116 5.56 -2.21 -3.02
N LEU A 117 4.80 -1.68 -2.07
CA LEU A 117 4.13 -0.39 -2.14
C LEU A 117 4.61 0.48 -0.99
N VAL A 118 4.72 1.78 -1.22
CA VAL A 118 5.03 2.74 -0.16
C VAL A 118 4.06 3.91 -0.23
N SER A 119 3.53 4.33 0.92
CA SER A 119 2.69 5.51 1.01
C SER A 119 3.38 6.61 1.81
N VAL A 120 3.48 7.80 1.21
CA VAL A 120 4.10 9.00 1.79
C VAL A 120 3.21 10.19 1.51
N ASP A 121 2.89 10.97 2.54
CA ASP A 121 2.11 12.22 2.45
C ASP A 121 0.82 12.11 1.64
N GLY A 122 0.09 11.02 1.84
CA GLY A 122 -1.19 10.79 1.18
C GLY A 122 -1.12 10.32 -0.28
N ALA A 123 0.09 10.04 -0.78
CA ALA A 123 0.32 9.39 -2.05
C ALA A 123 0.84 7.97 -1.85
N THR A 124 0.47 7.06 -2.75
CA THR A 124 1.01 5.71 -2.80
C THR A 124 1.85 5.56 -4.06
N TYR A 125 3.03 4.97 -3.91
CA TYR A 125 4.00 4.76 -4.98
C TYR A 125 4.26 3.26 -5.16
N TRP A 126 4.46 2.85 -6.41
CA TRP A 126 4.90 1.51 -6.78
C TRP A 126 5.74 1.55 -8.04
N VAL A 127 6.50 0.49 -8.26
CA VAL A 127 7.31 0.30 -9.47
C VAL A 127 6.49 -0.42 -10.52
N SER A 128 6.56 0.00 -11.78
CA SER A 128 5.94 -0.68 -12.94
C SER A 128 6.58 -2.05 -13.21
N ASN A 129 5.91 -2.88 -14.03
CA ASN A 129 6.43 -4.21 -14.39
C ASN A 129 7.81 -4.17 -15.08
N ASP A 130 8.05 -3.16 -15.91
CA ASP A 130 9.33 -2.95 -16.60
C ASP A 130 10.47 -2.52 -15.66
N ALA A 131 10.19 -2.23 -14.38
CA ALA A 131 11.14 -1.74 -13.39
C ALA A 131 11.86 -0.43 -13.74
N HIS A 132 11.38 0.31 -14.75
CA HIS A 132 11.98 1.57 -15.20
C HIS A 132 11.17 2.80 -14.82
N SER A 133 9.95 2.62 -14.32
CA SER A 133 9.10 3.75 -13.90
C SER A 133 8.51 3.55 -12.50
N VAL A 134 8.35 4.66 -11.79
CA VAL A 134 7.62 4.73 -10.53
C VAL A 134 6.28 5.39 -10.82
N MET A 135 5.22 4.67 -10.49
CA MET A 135 3.84 5.11 -10.60
C MET A 135 3.38 5.67 -9.26
N ARG A 136 2.38 6.56 -9.30
CA ARG A 136 1.82 7.21 -8.11
C ARG A 136 0.31 7.33 -8.23
N SER A 137 -0.42 7.04 -7.15
CA SER A 137 -1.80 7.49 -6.96
C SER A 137 -1.91 8.48 -5.81
N THR A 138 -2.80 9.46 -5.97
CA THR A 138 -3.21 10.36 -4.88
C THR A 138 -4.70 10.29 -4.74
N SER A 139 -5.18 10.16 -3.51
CA SER A 139 -6.62 10.13 -3.22
C SER A 139 -7.28 11.53 -3.21
N ARG A 140 -6.61 12.56 -3.74
CA ARG A 140 -7.10 13.94 -3.72
C ARG A 140 -8.26 14.09 -4.70
N THR A 141 -9.43 14.47 -4.20
CA THR A 141 -10.60 14.89 -4.98
C THR A 141 -10.30 16.24 -5.62
N SER A 142 -9.59 16.24 -6.73
CA SER A 142 -9.64 17.25 -7.82
C SER A 142 -8.51 16.98 -8.80
N ALA A 143 -8.88 16.98 -10.07
CA ALA A 143 -8.01 16.71 -11.19
C ALA A 143 -6.78 17.64 -11.21
N SER A 144 -5.60 17.07 -11.07
CA SER A 144 -4.42 17.49 -11.83
C SER A 144 -3.54 16.27 -12.05
N GLN A 145 -3.78 15.60 -13.17
CA GLN A 145 -2.88 14.58 -13.68
C GLN A 145 -1.59 15.30 -14.08
N SER A 146 -0.50 15.07 -13.34
CA SER A 146 0.84 15.29 -13.88
C SER A 146 1.56 13.96 -13.85
N SER A 147 1.59 13.32 -15.02
CA SER A 147 2.62 12.33 -15.34
C SER A 147 3.94 13.11 -15.42
N ARG A 148 4.69 13.13 -14.33
CA ARG A 148 6.12 13.39 -14.40
C ARG A 148 6.81 12.08 -14.11
N SER A 149 7.44 11.53 -15.15
CA SER A 149 8.57 10.62 -14.97
C SER A 149 9.54 11.32 -14.02
N CYS A 150 9.64 10.84 -12.79
CA CYS A 150 10.78 11.14 -11.95
C CYS A 150 11.95 10.40 -12.59
N ARG A 151 12.69 11.08 -13.48
CA ARG A 151 14.01 10.62 -13.89
C ARG A 151 14.85 10.55 -12.62
N CYS A 152 15.40 9.37 -12.34
CA CYS A 152 16.46 9.23 -11.36
C CYS A 152 17.52 10.28 -11.69
N ALA A 153 17.84 11.12 -10.70
CA ALA A 153 19.01 11.98 -10.79
C ALA A 153 20.23 11.06 -10.77
N GLU A 154 20.73 10.68 -11.94
CA GLU A 154 22.11 10.26 -12.09
C GLU A 154 22.97 11.52 -11.92
N GLY A 155 23.71 11.57 -10.82
CA GLY A 155 24.52 12.72 -10.47
C GLY A 155 25.31 12.48 -9.20
N TRP A 156 26.35 11.65 -9.32
CA TRP A 156 27.43 11.58 -8.34
C TRP A 156 28.06 12.97 -8.17
N GLY A 157 28.24 13.41 -6.94
CA GLY A 157 28.91 14.67 -6.66
C GLY A 157 28.89 15.04 -5.18
N TRP A 158 29.64 14.32 -4.36
CA TRP A 158 30.10 14.87 -3.08
C TRP A 158 30.99 16.08 -3.39
N THR A 159 30.61 17.27 -2.93
CA THR A 159 31.59 18.28 -2.55
C THR A 159 31.20 18.87 -1.21
N SER A 160 31.99 18.52 -0.21
CA SER A 160 32.17 19.25 1.03
C SER A 160 32.79 20.62 0.75
N LEU A 161 32.23 21.67 1.33
CA LEU A 161 32.89 22.90 1.78
C LEU A 161 31.81 23.61 2.61
N GLY A 162 31.90 23.76 3.94
CA GLY A 162 33.08 24.14 4.69
C GLY A 162 33.31 25.63 4.53
N ILE A 163 32.48 26.45 5.21
CA ILE A 163 32.82 27.47 6.23
C ILE A 163 31.52 27.77 6.97
#